data_AF-A0A963N4A3-F1
#
_entry.id   AF-A0A963N4A3-F1
#
_cell.length_a   1.000
_cell.length_b   1.000
_cell.length_c   1.000
_cell.angle_alpha   90.00
_cell.angle_beta   90.00
_cell.angle_gamma   90.00
#
_symmetry.space_group_name_H-M   'P 1'
#
loop_
_entity.id
_entity.type
_entity.pdbx_description
1 polymer ?
#
loop_
_entity_poly.entity_id
_entity_poly.type
_entity_poly.pdbx_seq_one_letter_code
_entity_poly.pdbx_strand_id
1 'polypeptide(L)'
;MATAPVTRTAVAARQVVEGVVEAVSAATVGAQVAGRIVAVDVESGDAVVRGQVLMRIDARAAEQAVAVATAQVARARAALTDARDQWQRSEALRAQDFISPARVDQARAAMQAAEEAYRAAQA
;
A
#
# COMPACT_ATOMS: atom_id res chain seq x y z
N MET A 1 -82.52 -14.72 -36.49
CA MET A 1 -81.37 -15.15 -35.67
C MET A 1 -80.12 -14.53 -36.29
N ALA A 2 -79.42 -13.66 -35.56
CA ALA A 2 -78.24 -12.97 -36.07
C ALA A 2 -76.97 -13.72 -35.66
N THR A 3 -76.09 -14.00 -36.60
CA THR A 3 -74.77 -14.59 -36.35
C THR A 3 -73.67 -13.54 -36.57
N ALA A 4 -72.63 -13.60 -35.75
CA ALA A 4 -71.46 -12.72 -35.84
C ALA A 4 -70.24 -13.53 -36.34
N PRO A 5 -69.39 -12.96 -37.23
CA PRO A 5 -68.21 -13.65 -37.72
C PRO A 5 -67.12 -13.70 -36.64
N VAL A 6 -66.52 -14.88 -36.45
CA VAL A 6 -65.37 -15.09 -35.56
C VAL A 6 -64.09 -14.80 -36.33
N THR A 7 -63.31 -13.83 -35.88
CA THR A 7 -61.99 -13.50 -36.44
C THR A 7 -60.90 -13.91 -35.46
N ARG A 8 -59.97 -14.78 -35.90
CA ARG A 8 -58.81 -15.17 -35.09
C ARG A 8 -57.87 -13.99 -34.96
N THR A 9 -57.78 -13.45 -33.75
CA THR A 9 -56.78 -12.45 -33.37
C THR A 9 -55.82 -13.11 -32.38
N ALA A 10 -54.51 -13.02 -32.62
CA ALA A 10 -53.52 -13.55 -31.71
C ALA A 10 -53.51 -12.70 -30.42
N VAL A 11 -54.01 -13.26 -29.33
CA VAL A 11 -53.96 -12.61 -28.02
C VAL A 11 -52.60 -12.92 -27.41
N ALA A 12 -51.76 -11.91 -27.23
CA ALA A 12 -50.50 -12.07 -26.50
C ALA A 12 -50.83 -12.48 -25.05
N ALA A 13 -50.56 -13.73 -24.69
CA ALA A 13 -50.73 -14.23 -23.34
C ALA A 13 -49.69 -13.56 -22.44
N ARG A 14 -50.11 -12.56 -21.67
CA ARG A 14 -49.28 -11.90 -20.66
C ARG A 14 -49.26 -12.77 -19.41
N GLN A 15 -48.19 -13.53 -19.22
CA GLN A 15 -47.94 -14.22 -17.96
C GLN A 15 -47.23 -13.26 -17.00
N VAL A 16 -47.81 -13.07 -15.83
CA VAL A 16 -47.17 -12.36 -14.72
C VAL A 16 -46.38 -13.41 -13.95
N VAL A 17 -45.06 -13.25 -13.91
CA VAL A 17 -44.15 -14.12 -13.18
C VAL A 17 -43.47 -13.28 -12.12
N GLU A 18 -43.50 -13.75 -10.89
CA GLU A 18 -42.77 -13.12 -9.79
C GLU A 18 -41.31 -13.57 -9.87
N GLY A 19 -40.40 -12.60 -9.91
CA GLY A 19 -38.96 -12.84 -9.90
C GLY A 19 -38.29 -11.88 -8.94
N VAL A 20 -37.28 -12.35 -8.23
CA VAL A 20 -36.45 -11.51 -7.36
C VAL A 20 -35.32 -10.94 -8.21
N VAL A 21 -35.16 -9.62 -8.19
CA VAL A 21 -34.04 -8.94 -8.84
C VAL A 21 -32.91 -8.82 -7.81
N GLU A 22 -31.78 -9.47 -8.10
CA GLU A 22 -30.57 -9.39 -7.28
C GLU A 22 -29.51 -8.51 -7.96
N ALA A 23 -28.64 -7.90 -7.15
CA ALA A 23 -27.57 -7.04 -7.66
C ALA A 23 -26.57 -7.89 -8.47
N VAL A 24 -26.27 -7.45 -9.70
CA VAL A 24 -25.31 -8.13 -10.60
C VAL A 24 -23.88 -8.13 -10.02
N SER A 25 -23.57 -7.20 -9.12
CA SER A 25 -22.30 -7.16 -8.40
C SER A 25 -22.48 -6.48 -7.04
N ALA A 26 -22.20 -7.22 -5.97
CA ALA A 26 -22.19 -6.71 -4.60
C ALA A 26 -20.79 -6.94 -4.00
N ALA A 27 -20.21 -5.91 -3.39
CA ALA A 27 -18.93 -6.00 -2.69
C ALA A 27 -19.03 -5.26 -1.36
N THR A 28 -18.61 -5.92 -0.27
CA THR A 28 -18.49 -5.29 1.04
C THR A 28 -17.17 -4.53 1.10
N VAL A 29 -17.24 -3.20 1.18
CA VAL A 29 -16.04 -2.35 1.30
C VAL A 29 -15.67 -2.20 2.77
N GLY A 30 -14.48 -2.67 3.15
CA GLY A 30 -13.92 -2.53 4.49
C GLY A 30 -12.65 -1.69 4.49
N ALA A 31 -12.36 -1.03 5.62
CA ALA A 31 -11.10 -0.33 5.82
C ALA A 31 -9.93 -1.32 5.93
N GLN A 32 -8.86 -1.09 5.16
CA GLN A 32 -7.64 -1.92 5.23
C GLN A 32 -6.79 -1.63 6.48
N VAL A 33 -7.00 -0.47 7.12
CA VAL A 33 -6.25 -0.02 8.30
C VAL A 33 -7.23 0.41 9.38
N ALA A 34 -7.01 -0.03 10.62
CA ALA A 34 -7.79 0.42 11.77
C ALA A 34 -7.42 1.86 12.12
N GLY A 35 -8.42 2.74 12.22
CA GLY A 35 -8.21 4.13 12.63
C GLY A 35 -9.52 4.87 12.85
N ARG A 36 -9.44 6.09 13.40
CA ARG A 36 -10.62 6.94 13.62
C ARG A 36 -11.10 7.50 12.28
N ILE A 37 -12.39 7.45 11.99
CA ILE A 37 -12.96 8.10 10.80
C ILE A 37 -12.89 9.62 11.00
N VAL A 38 -12.26 10.32 10.05
CA VAL A 38 -12.12 11.80 10.04
C VAL A 38 -13.24 12.43 9.22
N ALA A 39 -13.64 11.77 8.14
CA ALA A 39 -14.72 12.23 7.27
C ALA A 39 -15.39 11.04 6.58
N VAL A 40 -16.70 11.15 6.38
CA VAL A 40 -17.49 10.27 5.53
C VAL A 40 -17.98 11.13 4.37
N ASP A 41 -17.56 10.77 3.16
CA ASP A 41 -17.77 11.57 1.94
C ASP A 41 -18.98 11.07 1.12
N VAL A 42 -19.68 10.03 1.59
CA VAL A 42 -20.83 9.40 0.91
C VAL A 42 -21.91 8.98 1.92
N GLU A 43 -23.19 9.08 1.53
CA GLU A 43 -24.32 8.65 2.36
C GLU A 43 -24.88 7.29 1.89
N SER A 44 -25.59 6.61 2.79
CA SER A 44 -26.27 5.34 2.47
C SER A 44 -27.29 5.52 1.35
N GLY A 45 -26.99 4.94 0.19
CA GLY A 45 -27.83 5.01 -1.01
C GLY A 45 -27.22 5.78 -2.17
N ASP A 46 -26.07 6.44 -1.97
CA ASP A 46 -25.38 7.15 -3.05
C ASP A 46 -24.80 6.20 -4.09
N ALA A 47 -24.92 6.60 -5.36
CA ALA A 47 -24.24 5.92 -6.47
C ALA A 47 -22.75 6.32 -6.47
N VAL A 48 -21.88 5.34 -6.23
CA VAL A 48 -20.43 5.55 -6.16
C VAL A 48 -19.71 4.92 -7.35
N VAL A 49 -18.66 5.59 -7.83
CA VAL A 49 -17.82 5.09 -8.93
C VAL A 49 -16.50 4.52 -8.42
N ARG A 50 -15.88 3.63 -9.20
CA ARG A 50 -14.58 3.04 -8.85
C ARG A 50 -13.53 4.14 -8.64
N GLY A 51 -12.86 4.11 -7.48
CA GLY A 51 -11.82 5.08 -7.12
C GLY A 51 -12.31 6.30 -6.36
N GLN A 52 -13.63 6.44 -6.15
CA GLN A 52 -14.18 7.48 -5.28
C GLN A 52 -13.80 7.21 -3.82
N VAL A 53 -13.30 8.24 -3.14
CA VAL A 53 -13.04 8.19 -1.71
C VAL A 53 -14.39 8.15 -1.00
N LEU A 54 -14.63 7.10 -0.22
CA LEU A 54 -15.88 6.92 0.53
C LEU A 54 -15.74 7.46 1.96
N MET A 55 -14.58 7.23 2.57
CA MET A 55 -14.30 7.57 3.97
C MET A 55 -12.82 7.86 4.12
N ARG A 56 -12.48 8.86 4.94
CA ARG A 56 -11.11 9.22 5.28
C ARG A 56 -10.82 8.79 6.71
N ILE A 57 -9.75 8.04 6.90
CA ILE A 57 -9.31 7.54 8.20
C ILE A 57 -8.14 8.40 8.69
N ASP A 58 -8.10 8.70 9.99
CA ASP A 58 -7.08 9.50 10.65
C ASP A 58 -5.74 8.78 10.58
N ALA A 59 -4.93 9.18 9.60
CA ALA A 59 -3.66 8.57 9.29
C ALA A 59 -2.53 9.07 10.19
N ARG A 60 -2.75 9.91 11.21
CA ARG A 60 -1.66 10.48 12.02
C ARG A 60 -0.73 9.42 12.62
N ALA A 61 -1.27 8.28 13.05
CA ALA A 61 -0.46 7.16 13.53
C ALA A 61 0.39 6.51 12.42
N ALA A 62 -0.17 6.41 11.20
CA ALA A 62 0.55 5.91 10.03
C ALA A 62 1.61 6.91 9.54
N GLU A 63 1.30 8.20 9.52
CA GLU A 63 2.25 9.28 9.20
C GLU A 63 3.42 9.30 10.19
N GLN A 64 3.14 9.14 11.48
CA GLN A 64 4.18 8.99 12.50
C GLN A 64 5.04 7.74 12.28
N ALA A 65 4.42 6.60 11.94
CA ALA A 65 5.16 5.38 11.63
C ALA A 65 6.08 5.56 10.40
N VAL A 66 5.59 6.23 9.35
CA VAL A 66 6.38 6.59 8.17
C VAL A 66 7.53 7.52 8.53
N ALA A 67 7.29 8.55 9.36
CA ALA A 67 8.34 9.46 9.81
C ALA A 67 9.43 8.74 10.62
N VAL A 68 9.06 7.81 11.51
CA VAL A 68 10.00 6.99 12.27
C VAL A 68 10.82 6.09 11.34
N ALA A 69 10.17 5.38 10.41
CA ALA A 69 10.85 4.52 9.44
C ALA A 69 11.85 5.32 8.58
N THR A 70 11.42 6.49 8.09
CA THR A 70 12.29 7.40 7.31
C THR A 70 13.51 7.84 8.11
N ALA A 71 13.33 8.18 9.40
CA ALA A 71 14.43 8.55 10.28
C ALA A 71 15.42 7.39 10.53
N GLN A 72 14.92 6.15 10.63
CA GLN A 72 15.78 4.96 10.77
C GLN A 72 16.63 4.72 9.52
N VAL A 73 16.03 4.82 8.33
CA VAL A 73 16.75 4.74 7.05
C VAL A 73 17.84 5.81 6.98
N ALA A 74 17.52 7.06 7.34
CA ALA A 74 18.48 8.16 7.32
C ALA A 74 19.66 7.92 8.27
N ARG A 75 19.40 7.40 9.49
CA ARG A 75 20.45 7.04 10.46
C ARG A 75 21.34 5.92 9.94
N ALA A 76 20.76 4.86 9.41
CA ALA A 76 21.52 3.73 8.88
C ALA A 76 22.38 4.15 7.66
N ARG A 77 21.84 5.02 6.80
CA ARG A 77 22.60 5.61 5.69
C ARG A 77 23.81 6.40 6.17
N ALA A 78 23.63 7.25 7.19
CA ALA A 78 24.72 8.05 7.75
C ALA A 78 25.82 7.16 8.37
N ALA A 79 25.42 6.09 9.08
CA ALA A 79 26.36 5.11 9.63
C ALA A 79 27.15 4.37 8.53
N LEU A 80 26.50 3.99 7.43
CA LEU A 80 27.17 3.40 6.27
C LEU A 80 28.18 4.37 5.65
N THR A 81 27.82 5.64 5.47
CA THR A 81 28.73 6.66 4.93
C THR A 81 29.97 6.82 5.82
N ASP A 82 29.80 6.95 7.14
CA ASP A 82 30.92 7.08 8.05
C ASP A 82 31.84 5.83 8.03
N ALA A 83 31.26 4.62 8.07
CA ALA A 83 32.03 3.39 8.02
C ALA A 83 32.79 3.23 6.68
N ARG A 84 32.20 3.66 5.57
CA ARG A 84 32.85 3.71 4.25
C ARG A 84 34.04 4.67 4.24
N ASP A 85 33.87 5.87 4.79
CA ASP A 85 34.94 6.85 4.87
C ASP A 85 36.09 6.36 5.78
N GLN A 86 35.76 5.69 6.88
CA GLN A 86 36.75 5.06 7.76
C GLN A 86 37.54 3.96 7.05
N TRP A 87 36.89 3.10 6.27
CA TRP A 87 37.56 2.09 5.46
C TRP A 87 38.48 2.73 4.42
N GLN A 88 38.01 3.74 3.68
CA GLN A 88 38.84 4.47 2.70
C GLN A 88 40.06 5.14 3.32
N ARG A 89 39.89 5.80 4.48
CA ARG A 89 41.01 6.37 5.25
C ARG A 89 42.00 5.30 5.70
N SER A 90 41.50 4.16 6.17
CA SER A 90 42.35 3.04 6.60
C SER A 90 43.14 2.46 5.44
N GLU A 91 42.52 2.29 4.27
CA GLU A 91 43.19 1.84 3.05
C GLU A 91 44.33 2.78 2.65
N ALA A 92 44.07 4.10 2.67
CA ALA A 92 45.07 5.11 2.34
C ALA A 92 46.25 5.15 3.33
N LEU A 93 45.98 4.93 4.62
CA LEU A 93 47.02 4.82 5.65
C LEU A 93 47.81 3.52 5.53
N ARG A 94 47.17 2.42 5.12
CA ARG A 94 47.83 1.13 4.89
C ARG A 94 48.76 1.18 3.68
N ALA A 95 48.37 1.88 2.62
CA ALA A 95 49.23 2.11 1.46
C ALA A 95 50.53 2.87 1.79
N GLN A 96 50.53 3.58 2.93
CA GLN A 96 51.69 4.29 3.48
C GLN A 96 52.34 3.52 4.65
N ASP A 97 51.96 2.26 4.87
CA ASP A 97 52.42 1.38 5.97
C ASP A 97 52.23 1.94 7.40
N PHE A 98 51.34 2.92 7.59
CA PHE A 98 51.07 3.52 8.91
C PHE A 98 50.20 2.66 9.83
N ILE A 99 49.46 1.69 9.29
CA ILE A 99 48.58 0.81 10.06
C ILE A 99 48.75 -0.66 9.65
N SER A 100 48.34 -1.56 10.55
CA SER A 100 48.37 -3.00 10.29
C SER A 100 47.26 -3.43 9.31
N PRO A 101 47.45 -4.53 8.55
CA PRO A 101 46.39 -5.12 7.72
C PRO A 101 45.11 -5.42 8.51
N ALA A 102 45.25 -5.91 9.74
CA ALA A 102 44.12 -6.22 10.61
C ALA A 102 43.21 -5.00 10.90
N ARG A 103 43.77 -3.78 10.95
CA ARG A 103 42.97 -2.55 11.12
C ARG A 103 42.13 -2.24 9.88
N VAL A 104 42.65 -2.49 8.69
CA VAL A 104 41.92 -2.34 7.42
C VAL A 104 40.79 -3.36 7.33
N ASP A 105 41.09 -4.62 7.66
CA ASP A 105 40.10 -5.70 7.65
C ASP A 105 38.96 -5.42 8.63
N GLN A 106 39.27 -4.89 9.82
CA GLN A 106 38.27 -4.45 10.79
C GLN A 106 37.39 -3.32 10.23
N ALA A 107 37.98 -2.31 9.60
CA ALA A 107 37.23 -1.21 9.00
C ALA A 107 36.35 -1.68 7.83
N ARG A 108 36.84 -2.62 7.02
CA ARG A 108 36.08 -3.24 5.94
C ARG A 108 34.89 -4.03 6.48
N ALA A 109 35.09 -4.83 7.53
CA ALA A 109 34.02 -5.58 8.17
C ALA A 109 32.95 -4.64 8.78
N ALA A 110 33.37 -3.54 9.40
CA ALA A 110 32.45 -2.53 9.93
C ALA A 110 31.62 -1.85 8.82
N MET A 111 32.24 -1.54 7.67
CA MET A 111 31.54 -1.00 6.50
C MET A 111 30.50 -1.98 5.96
N GLN A 112 30.86 -3.27 5.81
CA GLN A 112 29.93 -4.31 5.38
C GLN A 112 28.76 -4.48 6.35
N ALA A 113 29.03 -4.50 7.66
CA ALA A 113 27.98 -4.58 8.67
C ALA A 113 27.02 -3.37 8.61
N ALA A 114 27.55 -2.16 8.40
CA ALA A 114 26.74 -0.96 8.23
C ALA A 114 25.93 -0.97 6.92
N GLU A 115 26.44 -1.59 5.86
CA GLU A 115 25.73 -1.76 4.59
C GLU A 115 24.53 -2.67 4.75
N GLU A 116 24.70 -3.82 5.41
CA GLU A 116 23.59 -4.73 5.69
C GLU A 116 22.55 -4.11 6.64
N ALA A 117 22.99 -3.31 7.62
CA ALA A 117 22.06 -2.54 8.48
C ALA A 117 21.24 -1.51 7.68
N TYR A 118 21.83 -0.84 6.69
CA TYR A 118 21.13 0.08 5.80
C TYR A 118 20.15 -0.62 4.86
N ARG A 119 20.50 -1.81 4.37
CA ARG A 119 19.59 -2.65 3.58
C ARG A 119 18.40 -3.13 4.42
N ALA A 120 18.66 -3.59 5.64
CA ALA A 120 17.60 -4.00 6.56
C ALA A 120 16.65 -2.86 6.95
N ALA A 121 17.15 -1.62 7.03
CA ALA A 121 16.32 -0.45 7.33
C ALA A 121 15.43 0.00 6.15
N GLN A 122 15.79 -0.36 4.91
CA GLN A 122 15.02 -0.02 3.70
C GLN A 122 13.97 -1.07 3.31
N ALA A 123 14.07 -2.28 3.86
CA ALA A 123 13.13 -3.37 3.62
C ALA A 123 11.84 -3.19 4.41
#